data_AF-A0A8H7GVS6-F1
#
_entry.id   AF-A0A8H7GVS6-F1
#
_cell.length_a   1.000
_cell.length_b   1.000
_cell.length_c   1.000
_cell.angle_alpha   90.00
_cell.angle_beta   90.00
_cell.angle_gamma   90.00
#
_symmetry.space_group_name_H-M   'P 1'
#
loop_
_entity.id
_entity.type
_entity.pdbx_description
1 polymer ?
#
loop_
_entity_poly.entity_id
_entity_poly.type
_entity_poly.pdbx_seq_one_letter_code
_entity_poly.pdbx_strand_id
1 'polypeptide(L)'
;MNSSDYRVTALLTEHLGFAPLTLVDEVINAVNKIMYNCFDALETFLTKRRDAQLEKLRRDNGIGEGDADIDTNGLMDEKISAAEERGEVFPLAEIHHGTSELETLLVSHVDRNFDKFELYTLRNILTMPRDLVEDGSVRLKHHEHLDNLDLTETQAGKGENIASLLKNISYELQLRKVLQAQLSKAQKLVGLLSRYKNSIDALILTHLNTQLSADSIRKLKEGLTPMNENVYYLISQLRELVDQVSRLTHTLTEDQMHFRPTNRDIYLHEKTLALIQSLTSRRAN
;
A
#
# COMPACT_ATOMS: atom_id res chain seq x y z
N MET A 1 18.47 21.80 35.37
CA MET A 1 18.29 20.52 34.64
C MET A 1 17.27 20.81 33.55
N ASN A 2 17.77 20.89 32.33
CA ASN A 2 17.10 21.47 31.17
C ASN A 2 16.03 20.51 30.67
N SER A 3 14.77 20.74 31.08
CA SER A 3 13.66 20.23 30.29
C SER A 3 13.82 20.83 28.88
N SER A 4 13.99 19.98 27.88
CA SER A 4 13.82 20.35 26.48
C SER A 4 12.43 20.95 26.37
N ASP A 5 12.34 22.25 26.09
CA ASP A 5 11.04 22.92 26.04
C ASP A 5 10.18 22.23 24.99
N TYR A 6 9.15 21.53 25.44
CA TYR A 6 8.19 20.84 24.58
C TYR A 6 7.63 21.78 23.51
N ARG A 7 7.56 23.09 23.81
CA ARG A 7 7.13 24.13 22.87
C ARG A 7 8.10 24.34 21.71
N VAL A 8 9.41 24.31 21.96
CA VAL A 8 10.44 24.43 20.92
C VAL A 8 10.40 23.22 20.01
N THR A 9 10.34 22.02 20.58
CA THR A 9 10.25 20.79 19.79
C THR A 9 8.93 20.69 19.04
N ALA A 10 7.80 21.14 19.61
CA ALA A 10 6.51 21.18 18.92
C ALA A 10 6.53 22.14 17.74
N LEU A 11 7.03 23.37 17.90
CA LEU A 11 7.13 24.34 16.81
C LEU A 11 8.06 23.86 15.69
N LEU A 12 9.19 23.26 16.03
CA LEU A 12 10.11 22.68 15.04
C LEU A 12 9.47 21.49 14.32
N THR A 13 8.78 20.62 15.06
CA THR A 13 8.10 19.46 14.48
C THR A 13 6.96 19.88 13.54
N GLU A 14 6.22 20.92 13.92
CA GLU A 14 5.18 21.51 13.08
C GLU A 14 5.78 22.16 11.82
N HIS A 15 6.90 22.87 11.96
CA HIS A 15 7.58 23.50 10.84
C HIS A 15 8.14 22.49 9.83
N LEU A 16 8.81 21.45 10.33
CA LEU A 16 9.48 20.43 9.52
C LEU A 16 8.49 19.38 9.00
N GLY A 17 7.35 19.19 9.66
CA GLY A 17 6.40 18.12 9.38
C GLY A 17 6.83 16.75 9.92
N PHE A 18 7.98 16.67 10.59
CA PHE A 18 8.52 15.47 11.23
C PHE A 18 9.36 15.88 12.46
N ALA A 19 9.61 14.95 13.37
CA ALA A 19 10.39 15.24 14.56
C ALA A 19 11.87 15.45 14.21
N PRO A 20 12.54 16.51 14.71
CA PRO A 20 13.96 16.75 14.46
C PRO A 20 14.88 15.55 14.70
N LEU A 21 14.56 14.73 15.71
CA LEU A 21 15.29 13.50 16.03
C LEU A 21 15.27 12.49 14.86
N THR A 22 14.15 12.39 14.15
CA THR A 22 14.00 11.47 13.01
C THR A 22 15.00 11.77 11.89
N LEU A 23 15.30 13.04 11.62
CA LEU A 23 16.30 13.41 10.62
C LEU A 23 17.69 12.91 11.02
N VAL A 24 18.05 13.05 12.29
CA VAL A 24 19.36 12.60 12.78
C VAL A 24 19.44 11.08 12.72
N ASP A 25 18.39 10.37 13.16
CA ASP A 25 18.30 8.91 13.08
C ASP A 25 18.45 8.41 11.62
N GLU A 26 17.78 9.04 10.67
CA GLU A 26 17.89 8.68 9.25
C GLU A 26 19.31 8.89 8.70
N VAL A 27 19.99 9.97 9.10
CA VAL A 27 21.39 10.21 8.72
C VAL A 27 22.32 9.14 9.30
N ILE A 28 22.18 8.81 10.58
CA ILE A 28 22.99 7.77 11.24
C ILE A 28 22.76 6.42 10.55
N ASN A 29 21.50 6.06 10.28
CA ASN A 29 21.15 4.83 9.58
C ASN A 29 21.74 4.78 8.16
N ALA A 30 21.70 5.89 7.43
CA ALA A 30 22.29 5.98 6.09
C ALA A 30 23.81 5.78 6.12
N VAL A 31 24.50 6.39 7.09
CA VAL A 31 25.96 6.26 7.25
C VAL A 31 26.34 4.84 7.62
N ASN A 32 25.63 4.21 8.56
CA ASN A 32 25.86 2.81 8.93
C ASN A 32 25.66 1.88 7.73
N LYS A 33 24.61 2.11 6.93
CA LYS A 33 24.40 1.34 5.70
C LYS A 33 25.53 1.51 4.69
N ILE A 34 26.03 2.73 4.48
CA ILE A 34 27.17 2.98 3.60
C ILE A 34 28.42 2.28 4.11
N MET A 35 28.65 2.30 5.43
CA MET A 35 29.77 1.67 6.09
C MET A 35 29.80 0.16 5.81
N TYR A 36 28.71 -0.55 6.12
CA TYR A 36 28.61 -1.99 5.87
C TYR A 36 28.75 -2.34 4.39
N ASN A 37 28.07 -1.61 3.51
CA ASN A 37 28.20 -1.81 2.07
C ASN A 37 29.65 -1.62 1.58
N CYS A 38 30.40 -0.68 2.17
CA CYS A 38 31.79 -0.46 1.82
C CYS A 38 32.68 -1.60 2.27
N PHE A 39 32.42 -2.17 3.45
CA PHE A 39 33.16 -3.33 3.95
C PHE A 39 32.90 -4.59 3.13
N ASP A 40 31.64 -4.87 2.80
CA ASP A 40 31.29 -5.98 1.92
C ASP A 40 31.99 -5.86 0.55
N ALA A 41 32.02 -4.63 0.00
CA ALA A 41 32.71 -4.34 -1.26
C ALA A 41 34.23 -4.48 -1.14
N LEU A 42 34.82 -4.05 -0.02
CA LEU A 42 36.25 -4.16 0.25
C LEU A 42 36.67 -5.64 0.38
N GLU A 43 35.93 -6.42 1.15
CA GLU A 43 36.15 -7.86 1.33
C GLU A 43 36.05 -8.59 -0.02
N THR A 44 35.00 -8.29 -0.79
CA THR A 44 34.83 -8.84 -2.14
C THR A 44 35.99 -8.47 -3.06
N PHE A 45 36.49 -7.23 -2.98
CA PHE A 45 37.63 -6.77 -3.77
C PHE A 45 38.94 -7.47 -3.40
N LEU A 46 39.21 -7.63 -2.09
CA LEU A 46 40.40 -8.31 -1.59
C LEU A 46 40.38 -9.79 -1.97
N THR A 47 39.23 -10.46 -1.83
CA THR A 47 39.06 -11.87 -2.24
C THR A 47 39.27 -12.05 -3.74
N LYS A 48 38.68 -11.18 -4.59
CA LYS A 48 38.92 -11.22 -6.04
C LYS A 48 40.39 -11.01 -6.40
N ARG A 49 41.08 -10.11 -5.68
CA ARG A 49 42.52 -9.87 -5.89
C ARG A 49 43.35 -11.07 -5.50
N ARG A 50 43.02 -11.74 -4.40
CA ARG A 50 43.63 -12.99 -3.96
C ARG A 50 43.41 -14.11 -4.98
N ASP A 51 42.18 -14.27 -5.48
CA ASP A 51 41.86 -15.28 -6.49
C ASP A 51 42.67 -15.04 -7.79
N ALA A 52 42.84 -13.77 -8.19
CA ALA A 52 43.70 -13.43 -9.33
C ALA A 52 45.20 -13.73 -9.09
N GLN A 53 45.68 -13.74 -7.83
CA GLN A 53 47.03 -14.19 -7.50
C GLN A 53 47.14 -15.72 -7.56
N LEU A 54 46.14 -16.44 -7.03
CA LEU A 54 46.03 -17.89 -7.12
C LEU A 54 46.03 -18.36 -8.59
N GLU A 55 45.26 -17.70 -9.46
CA GLU A 55 45.22 -18.01 -10.89
C GLU A 55 46.54 -17.71 -11.63
N LYS A 56 47.35 -16.77 -11.16
CA LYS A 56 48.71 -16.56 -11.69
C LYS A 56 49.63 -17.71 -11.27
N LEU A 57 49.60 -18.11 -10.00
CA LEU A 57 50.38 -19.24 -9.51
C LEU A 57 49.99 -20.57 -10.17
N ARG A 58 48.70 -20.79 -10.44
CA ARG A 58 48.23 -21.98 -11.18
C ARG A 58 48.82 -22.05 -12.59
N ARG A 59 48.85 -20.90 -13.28
CA ARG A 59 49.43 -20.78 -14.63
C ARG A 59 50.96 -20.94 -14.63
N ASP A 60 51.65 -20.31 -13.69
CA ASP A 60 53.12 -20.43 -13.58
C ASP A 60 53.57 -21.86 -13.23
N ASN A 61 52.72 -22.62 -12.54
CA ASN A 61 52.95 -24.03 -12.22
C ASN A 61 52.51 -25.01 -13.33
N GLY A 62 52.08 -24.52 -14.51
CA GLY A 62 51.80 -25.34 -15.68
C GLY A 62 50.51 -26.16 -15.64
N ILE A 63 49.57 -25.84 -14.75
CA ILE A 63 48.26 -26.51 -14.68
C ILE A 63 47.30 -25.74 -15.59
N GLY A 64 47.01 -26.29 -16.76
CA GLY A 64 46.05 -25.71 -17.71
C GLY A 64 44.61 -25.87 -17.24
N GLU A 65 43.72 -24.97 -17.70
CA GLU A 65 42.28 -24.88 -17.35
C GLU A 65 41.46 -26.19 -17.51
N GLY A 66 42.03 -27.23 -18.13
CA GLY A 66 41.35 -28.50 -18.44
C GLY A 66 41.56 -29.66 -17.46
N ASP A 67 42.31 -29.50 -16.37
CA ASP A 67 42.67 -30.61 -15.46
C ASP A 67 42.19 -30.40 -14.00
N ALA A 68 41.02 -29.76 -13.85
CA ALA A 68 40.43 -29.40 -12.56
C ALA A 68 39.88 -30.58 -11.73
N ASP A 69 39.85 -31.80 -12.30
CA ASP A 69 39.21 -32.98 -11.68
C ASP A 69 40.20 -34.05 -11.17
N ILE A 70 41.53 -33.85 -11.31
CA ILE A 70 42.49 -34.74 -10.67
C ILE A 70 42.78 -34.23 -9.26
N ASP A 71 42.33 -35.02 -8.27
CA ASP A 71 42.46 -34.91 -6.82
C ASP A 71 43.78 -34.26 -6.33
N THR A 72 43.83 -32.93 -6.43
CA THR A 72 44.96 -32.05 -6.09
C THR A 72 44.65 -31.18 -4.88
N ASN A 73 43.57 -31.45 -4.15
CA ASN A 73 43.16 -30.65 -2.99
C ASN A 73 44.25 -30.61 -1.91
N GLY A 74 44.91 -31.74 -1.61
CA GLY A 74 45.99 -31.76 -0.60
C GLY A 74 47.30 -31.10 -1.06
N LEU A 75 47.71 -31.30 -2.33
CA LEU A 75 48.97 -30.77 -2.87
C LEU A 75 48.85 -29.27 -3.23
N MET A 76 47.66 -28.81 -3.64
CA MET A 76 47.39 -27.38 -3.79
C MET A 76 47.36 -26.68 -2.43
N ASP A 77 46.75 -27.27 -1.39
CA ASP A 77 46.74 -26.65 -0.06
C ASP A 77 48.16 -26.45 0.51
N GLU A 78 49.06 -27.42 0.34
CA GLU A 78 50.47 -27.27 0.75
C GLU A 78 51.21 -26.20 -0.06
N LYS A 79 50.94 -26.11 -1.37
CA LYS A 79 51.55 -25.08 -2.24
C LYS A 79 50.98 -23.68 -2.00
N ILE A 80 49.69 -23.57 -1.69
CA ILE A 80 49.02 -22.33 -1.31
C ILE A 80 49.58 -21.86 0.03
N SER A 81 49.68 -22.75 1.02
CA SER A 81 50.29 -22.43 2.32
C SER A 81 51.75 -21.97 2.18
N ALA A 82 52.53 -22.65 1.32
CA ALA A 82 53.91 -22.23 1.05
C ALA A 82 54.00 -20.90 0.27
N ALA A 83 53.02 -20.58 -0.58
CA ALA A 83 52.94 -19.30 -1.31
C ALA A 83 52.47 -18.16 -0.40
N GLU A 84 51.62 -18.46 0.59
CA GLU A 84 51.23 -17.54 1.66
C GLU A 84 52.45 -17.20 2.54
N GLU A 85 53.26 -18.19 2.93
CA GLU A 85 54.50 -17.96 3.70
C GLU A 85 55.57 -17.16 2.92
N ARG A 86 55.61 -17.31 1.58
CA ARG A 86 56.51 -16.52 0.71
C ARG A 86 55.97 -15.12 0.38
N GLY A 87 54.72 -14.80 0.75
CA GLY A 87 54.07 -13.52 0.47
C GLY A 87 53.62 -13.32 -0.98
N GLU A 88 53.49 -14.40 -1.76
CA GLU A 88 53.02 -14.36 -3.15
C GLU A 88 51.48 -14.22 -3.22
N VAL A 89 50.78 -14.76 -2.21
CA VAL A 89 49.32 -14.71 -2.04
C VAL A 89 48.99 -14.21 -0.62
N PHE A 90 47.95 -13.38 -0.50
CA PHE A 90 47.47 -12.95 0.80
C PHE A 90 46.66 -14.07 1.49
N PRO A 91 46.95 -14.38 2.77
CA PRO A 91 46.16 -15.36 3.51
C PRO A 91 44.70 -14.92 3.65
N LEU A 92 43.77 -15.82 3.35
CA LEU A 92 42.34 -15.50 3.43
C LEU A 92 41.90 -15.22 4.88
N ALA A 93 42.43 -15.96 5.84
CA ALA A 93 42.15 -15.73 7.26
C ALA A 93 42.60 -14.33 7.73
N GLU A 94 43.72 -13.83 7.22
CA GLU A 94 44.23 -12.50 7.54
C GLU A 94 43.38 -11.39 6.91
N ILE A 95 42.91 -11.59 5.68
CA ILE A 95 41.97 -10.65 5.02
C ILE A 95 40.69 -10.52 5.84
N HIS A 96 40.06 -11.63 6.24
CA HIS A 96 38.85 -11.57 7.06
C HIS A 96 39.12 -10.94 8.43
N HIS A 97 40.18 -11.37 9.11
CA HIS A 97 40.53 -10.83 10.43
C HIS A 97 40.80 -9.32 10.40
N GLY A 98 41.61 -8.86 9.44
CA GLY A 98 41.93 -7.44 9.28
C GLY A 98 40.72 -6.61 8.85
N THR A 99 39.84 -7.16 8.01
CA THR A 99 38.59 -6.49 7.62
C THR A 99 37.65 -6.33 8.82
N SER A 100 37.48 -7.39 9.63
CA SER A 100 36.65 -7.32 10.84
C SER A 100 37.22 -6.41 11.93
N GLU A 101 38.55 -6.34 12.08
CA GLU A 101 39.19 -5.41 13.01
C GLU A 101 38.98 -3.96 12.56
N LEU A 102 39.17 -3.67 11.25
CA LEU A 102 38.96 -2.35 10.69
C LEU A 102 37.49 -1.92 10.77
N GLU A 103 36.56 -2.85 10.53
CA GLU A 103 35.13 -2.65 10.72
C GLU A 103 34.82 -2.24 12.16
N THR A 104 35.29 -3.02 13.13
CA THR A 104 35.06 -2.73 14.55
C THR A 104 35.61 -1.36 14.95
N LEU A 105 36.80 -1.02 14.49
CA LEU A 105 37.42 0.29 14.72
C LEU A 105 36.59 1.41 14.09
N LEU A 106 36.15 1.25 12.85
CA LEU A 106 35.39 2.27 12.14
C LEU A 106 34.01 2.47 12.76
N VAL A 107 33.30 1.39 13.10
CA VAL A 107 32.01 1.44 13.82
C VAL A 107 32.17 2.25 15.10
N SER A 108 33.16 1.92 15.94
CA SER A 108 33.38 2.63 17.20
C SER A 108 33.66 4.13 17.02
N HIS A 109 34.34 4.50 15.94
CA HIS A 109 34.69 5.88 15.65
C HIS A 109 33.52 6.66 15.03
N VAL A 110 32.76 6.01 14.16
CA VAL A 110 31.54 6.54 13.57
C VAL A 110 30.53 6.79 14.67
N ASP A 111 30.21 5.80 15.51
CA ASP A 111 29.27 5.96 16.62
C ASP A 111 29.64 7.15 17.51
N ARG A 112 30.89 7.23 17.97
CA ARG A 112 31.36 8.33 18.83
C ARG A 112 31.25 9.71 18.18
N ASN A 113 31.50 9.80 16.89
CA ASN A 113 31.44 11.08 16.17
C ASN A 113 30.00 11.44 15.81
N PHE A 114 29.17 10.45 15.52
CA PHE A 114 27.77 10.65 15.19
C PHE A 114 26.91 10.94 16.44
N ASP A 115 27.28 10.43 17.62
CA ASP A 115 26.73 10.88 18.90
C ASP A 115 26.98 12.39 19.12
N LYS A 116 28.19 12.87 18.80
CA LYS A 116 28.53 14.30 18.89
C LYS A 116 27.79 15.11 17.85
N PHE A 117 27.61 14.56 16.66
CA PHE A 117 26.82 15.19 15.59
C PHE A 117 25.36 15.33 16.02
N GLU A 118 24.75 14.28 16.58
CA GLU A 118 23.40 14.32 17.14
C GLU A 118 23.29 15.41 18.21
N LEU A 119 24.21 15.41 19.19
CA LEU A 119 24.21 16.41 20.24
C LEU A 119 24.38 17.83 19.69
N TYR A 120 25.27 18.04 18.72
CA TYR A 120 25.51 19.36 18.14
C TYR A 120 24.30 19.85 17.32
N THR A 121 23.73 18.97 16.48
CA THR A 121 22.60 19.30 15.63
C THR A 121 21.37 19.66 16.46
N LEU A 122 21.00 18.83 17.44
CA LEU A 122 19.84 19.07 18.29
C LEU A 122 20.03 20.26 19.25
N ARG A 123 21.28 20.53 19.65
CA ARG A 123 21.57 21.62 20.57
C ARG A 123 21.74 22.98 19.89
N ASN A 124 22.23 23.03 18.65
CA ASN A 124 22.62 24.29 18.00
C ASN A 124 21.86 24.60 16.72
N ILE A 125 21.57 23.60 15.87
CA ILE A 125 20.94 23.81 14.57
C ILE A 125 19.42 23.72 14.69
N LEU A 126 18.95 22.61 15.26
CA LEU A 126 17.54 22.30 15.45
C LEU A 126 17.07 22.76 16.84
N THR A 127 17.42 24.00 17.18
CA THR A 127 17.01 24.64 18.42
C THR A 127 16.53 26.06 18.14
N MET A 128 15.70 26.58 19.04
CA MET A 128 15.28 27.99 19.03
C MET A 128 15.56 28.59 20.42
N PRO A 129 15.99 29.86 20.48
CA PRO A 129 16.18 30.54 21.75
C PRO A 129 14.85 30.65 22.51
N ARG A 130 14.89 30.33 23.80
CA ARG A 130 13.69 30.21 24.65
C ARG A 130 12.97 31.54 24.79
N ASP A 131 13.73 32.62 24.94
CA ASP A 131 13.21 33.98 25.10
C ASP A 131 12.24 34.35 23.96
N LEU A 132 12.59 34.01 22.70
CA LEU A 132 11.74 34.32 21.54
C LEU A 132 10.48 33.45 21.43
N VAL A 133 10.51 32.25 22.02
CA VAL A 133 9.38 31.30 22.03
C VAL A 133 8.43 31.59 23.20
N GLU A 134 8.98 31.97 24.35
CA GLU A 134 8.19 32.39 25.53
C GLU A 134 7.46 33.70 25.27
N ASP A 135 8.14 34.68 24.65
CA ASP A 135 7.55 35.96 24.25
C ASP A 135 6.58 35.85 23.06
N GLY A 136 6.39 34.66 22.49
CA GLY A 136 5.46 34.42 21.37
C GLY A 136 5.82 35.14 20.06
N SER A 137 7.08 35.59 19.95
CA SER A 137 7.59 36.33 18.79
C SER A 137 7.88 35.40 17.60
N VAL A 138 8.14 34.11 17.85
CA VAL A 138 8.26 33.09 16.81
C VAL A 138 6.88 32.58 16.41
N ARG A 139 6.50 32.84 15.17
CA ARG A 139 5.23 32.38 14.59
C ARG A 139 5.48 31.67 13.26
N LEU A 140 4.76 30.57 13.05
CA LEU A 140 4.74 29.84 11.78
C LEU A 140 3.79 30.54 10.81
N LYS A 141 4.01 30.37 9.50
CA LYS A 141 3.15 30.98 8.46
C LYS A 141 1.67 30.60 8.62
N HIS A 142 1.40 29.39 9.13
CA HIS A 142 0.05 28.89 9.35
C HIS A 142 -0.63 29.53 10.57
N HIS A 143 0.12 30.23 11.43
CA HIS A 143 -0.37 30.93 12.62
C HIS A 143 -0.74 32.39 12.39
N GLU A 144 -0.43 32.95 11.22
CA GLU A 144 -0.68 34.36 10.87
C GLU A 144 -2.18 34.75 10.94
N HIS A 145 -3.09 33.79 10.78
CA HIS A 145 -4.53 34.02 10.75
C HIS A 145 -5.23 33.68 12.09
N LEU A 146 -4.47 33.30 13.13
CA LEU A 146 -5.01 32.83 14.42
C LEU A 146 -5.13 33.93 15.48
N ASP A 147 -4.81 35.19 15.14
CA ASP A 147 -4.75 36.30 16.12
C ASP A 147 -6.09 36.64 16.78
N ASN A 148 -7.22 36.33 16.12
CA ASN A 148 -8.56 36.57 16.65
C ASN A 148 -9.32 35.27 16.89
N LEU A 149 -8.82 34.44 17.80
CA LEU A 149 -9.62 33.37 18.40
C LEU A 149 -10.50 33.97 19.49
N ASP A 150 -11.59 34.62 19.10
CA ASP A 150 -12.76 34.71 19.99
C ASP A 150 -13.33 33.29 20.10
N LEU A 151 -12.90 32.56 21.14
CA LEU A 151 -13.32 31.18 21.42
C LEU A 151 -14.85 31.06 21.63
N THR A 152 -15.55 32.17 21.89
CA THR A 152 -16.96 32.18 22.29
C THR A 152 -17.96 32.20 21.14
N GLU A 153 -17.66 32.83 20.00
CA GLU A 153 -18.67 33.00 18.92
C GLU A 153 -18.50 32.05 17.74
N THR A 154 -17.27 31.59 17.46
CA THR A 154 -16.99 30.83 16.22
C THR A 154 -17.18 29.31 16.37
N GLN A 155 -17.10 28.77 17.59
CA GLN A 155 -17.19 27.32 17.82
C GLN A 155 -18.62 26.77 17.75
N ALA A 156 -19.63 27.56 18.14
CA ALA A 156 -21.02 27.11 18.06
C ALA A 156 -21.47 26.90 16.60
N GLY A 157 -21.28 27.90 15.73
CA GLY A 157 -21.70 27.82 14.33
C GLY A 157 -20.83 26.87 13.47
N LYS A 158 -19.51 26.83 13.67
CA LYS A 158 -18.65 25.89 12.92
C LYS A 158 -18.77 24.45 13.44
N GLY A 159 -18.97 24.27 14.76
CA GLY A 159 -19.22 22.97 15.37
C GLY A 159 -20.54 22.35 14.87
N GLU A 160 -21.60 23.15 14.76
CA GLU A 160 -22.88 22.71 14.16
C GLU A 160 -22.74 22.34 12.68
N ASN A 161 -21.97 23.10 11.91
CA ASN A 161 -21.67 22.77 10.51
C ASN A 161 -20.87 21.47 10.36
N ILE A 162 -19.87 21.24 11.23
CA ILE A 162 -19.09 20.00 11.23
C ILE A 162 -19.95 18.82 11.68
N ALA A 163 -20.77 18.99 12.72
CA ALA A 163 -21.68 17.96 13.23
C ALA A 163 -22.73 17.57 12.19
N SER A 164 -23.31 18.55 11.48
CA SER A 164 -24.25 18.29 10.38
C SER A 164 -23.56 17.62 9.18
N LEU A 165 -22.32 17.99 8.83
CA LEU A 165 -21.56 17.29 7.80
C LEU A 165 -21.25 15.84 8.18
N LEU A 166 -20.81 15.59 9.41
CA LEU A 166 -20.55 14.23 9.91
C LEU A 166 -21.83 13.39 9.90
N LYS A 167 -22.96 13.99 10.29
CA LYS A 167 -24.27 13.36 10.22
C LYS A 167 -24.63 13.02 8.78
N ASN A 168 -24.43 13.95 7.83
CA ASN A 168 -24.65 13.70 6.41
C ASN A 168 -23.78 12.55 5.89
N ILE A 169 -22.47 12.59 6.13
CA ILE A 169 -21.53 11.52 5.72
C ILE A 169 -21.96 10.16 6.30
N SER A 170 -22.42 10.13 7.56
CA SER A 170 -22.89 8.89 8.17
C SER A 170 -24.14 8.33 7.47
N TYR A 171 -25.08 9.20 7.07
CA TYR A 171 -26.24 8.82 6.27
C TYR A 171 -25.84 8.35 4.88
N GLU A 172 -24.89 9.01 4.22
CA GLU A 172 -24.39 8.60 2.91
C GLU A 172 -23.75 7.20 2.96
N LEU A 173 -22.97 6.91 4.00
CA LEU A 173 -22.36 5.60 4.20
C LEU A 173 -23.40 4.51 4.49
N GLN A 174 -24.41 4.81 5.31
CA GLN A 174 -25.52 3.89 5.59
C GLN A 174 -26.32 3.59 4.32
N LEU A 175 -26.67 4.63 3.55
CA LEU A 175 -27.37 4.50 2.29
C LEU A 175 -26.57 3.65 1.29
N ARG A 176 -25.26 3.93 1.15
CA ARG A 176 -24.37 3.15 0.29
C ARG A 176 -24.38 1.67 0.68
N LYS A 177 -24.35 1.35 1.98
CA LYS A 177 -24.42 -0.02 2.47
C LYS A 177 -25.75 -0.70 2.10
N VAL A 178 -26.87 0.00 2.24
CA VAL A 178 -28.20 -0.51 1.84
C VAL A 178 -28.27 -0.76 0.33
N LEU A 179 -27.81 0.20 -0.48
CA LEU A 179 -27.79 0.07 -1.94
C LEU A 179 -26.91 -1.10 -2.40
N GLN A 180 -25.72 -1.28 -1.79
CA GLN A 180 -24.86 -2.43 -2.08
C GLN A 180 -25.52 -3.76 -1.72
N ALA A 181 -26.23 -3.81 -0.58
CA ALA A 181 -26.98 -5.00 -0.20
C ALA A 181 -28.10 -5.30 -1.20
N GLN A 182 -28.85 -4.29 -1.64
CA GLN A 182 -29.91 -4.46 -2.64
C GLN A 182 -29.36 -4.88 -4.01
N LEU A 183 -28.22 -4.32 -4.43
CA LEU A 183 -27.54 -4.70 -5.67
C LEU A 183 -27.09 -6.17 -5.62
N SER A 184 -26.54 -6.63 -4.50
CA SER A 184 -26.15 -8.04 -4.32
C SER A 184 -27.35 -8.98 -4.38
N LYS A 185 -28.50 -8.58 -3.81
CA LYS A 185 -29.76 -9.34 -3.90
C LYS A 185 -30.28 -9.40 -5.33
N ALA A 186 -30.29 -8.25 -6.03
CA ALA A 186 -30.71 -8.17 -7.41
C ALA A 186 -29.82 -9.03 -8.33
N GLN A 187 -28.51 -9.02 -8.15
CA GLN A 187 -27.58 -9.88 -8.88
C GLN A 187 -27.84 -11.38 -8.66
N LYS A 188 -28.10 -11.78 -7.40
CA LYS A 188 -28.47 -13.17 -7.09
C LYS A 188 -29.77 -13.57 -7.76
N LEU A 189 -30.77 -12.69 -7.75
CA LEU A 189 -32.08 -12.93 -8.38
C LEU A 189 -31.94 -13.05 -9.91
N VAL A 190 -31.18 -12.16 -10.54
CA VAL A 190 -30.85 -12.25 -11.98
C VAL A 190 -30.10 -13.55 -12.29
N GLY A 191 -29.15 -13.96 -11.45
CA GLY A 191 -28.44 -15.23 -11.59
C GLY A 191 -29.37 -16.44 -11.51
N LEU A 192 -30.32 -16.44 -10.56
CA LEU A 192 -31.34 -17.47 -10.45
C LEU A 192 -32.25 -17.48 -11.69
N LEU A 193 -32.77 -16.33 -12.11
CA LEU A 193 -33.61 -16.22 -13.31
C LEU A 193 -32.89 -16.71 -14.57
N SER A 194 -31.59 -16.41 -14.71
CA SER A 194 -30.79 -16.92 -15.82
C SER A 194 -30.63 -18.44 -15.76
N ARG A 195 -30.46 -19.04 -14.57
CA ARG A 195 -30.41 -20.50 -14.41
C ARG A 195 -31.76 -21.14 -14.72
N TYR A 196 -32.86 -20.54 -14.27
CA TYR A 196 -34.21 -20.98 -14.60
C TYR A 196 -34.46 -20.92 -16.10
N LYS A 197 -34.12 -19.82 -16.77
CA LYS A 197 -34.21 -19.70 -18.23
C LYS A 197 -33.40 -20.80 -18.92
N ASN A 198 -32.14 -21.02 -18.52
CA ASN A 198 -31.30 -22.06 -19.11
C ASN A 198 -31.86 -23.47 -18.87
N SER A 199 -32.48 -23.74 -17.71
CA SER A 199 -33.13 -25.04 -17.45
C SER A 199 -34.39 -25.24 -18.30
N ILE A 200 -35.18 -24.18 -18.53
CA ILE A 200 -36.34 -24.23 -19.42
C ILE A 200 -35.90 -24.40 -20.88
N ASP A 201 -34.89 -23.65 -21.32
CA ASP A 201 -34.32 -23.78 -22.67
C ASP A 201 -33.76 -25.20 -22.88
N ALA A 202 -33.07 -25.79 -21.89
CA ALA A 202 -32.60 -27.16 -21.94
C ALA A 202 -33.74 -28.19 -22.02
N LEU A 203 -34.83 -28.01 -21.25
CA LEU A 203 -36.00 -28.88 -21.29
C LEU A 203 -36.73 -28.78 -22.64
N ILE A 204 -36.88 -27.57 -23.18
CA ILE A 204 -37.48 -27.34 -24.51
C ILE A 204 -36.61 -28.01 -25.60
N LEU A 205 -35.28 -27.88 -25.52
CA LEU A 205 -34.36 -28.52 -26.46
C LEU A 205 -34.40 -30.06 -26.38
N THR A 206 -34.58 -30.64 -25.19
CA THR A 206 -34.73 -32.10 -25.03
C THR A 206 -36.07 -32.66 -25.51
N HIS A 207 -37.10 -31.83 -25.65
CA HIS A 207 -38.47 -32.26 -26.00
C HIS A 207 -38.88 -32.02 -27.46
N LEU A 208 -37.98 -31.55 -28.33
CA LEU A 208 -38.29 -31.40 -29.76
C LEU A 208 -38.42 -32.74 -30.52
N ASN A 209 -37.91 -33.86 -29.98
CA ASN A 209 -37.77 -35.11 -30.75
C ASN A 209 -38.51 -36.35 -30.21
N THR A 210 -39.36 -36.26 -29.19
CA THR A 210 -40.14 -37.44 -28.73
C THR A 210 -41.57 -37.08 -28.30
N GLN A 211 -42.55 -37.60 -29.04
CA GLN A 211 -43.97 -37.61 -28.63
C GLN A 211 -44.13 -38.38 -27.31
N LEU A 212 -44.88 -37.83 -26.35
CA LEU A 212 -45.04 -38.45 -25.03
C LEU A 212 -46.50 -38.82 -24.71
N SER A 213 -46.65 -40.06 -24.22
CA SER A 213 -47.86 -40.66 -23.64
C SER A 213 -48.32 -39.94 -22.35
N ALA A 214 -49.62 -40.05 -22.05
CA ALA A 214 -50.35 -39.32 -21.00
C ALA A 214 -49.78 -39.46 -19.56
N ASP A 215 -49.06 -40.55 -19.27
CA ASP A 215 -48.48 -40.78 -17.93
C ASP A 215 -47.20 -40.00 -17.66
N SER A 216 -46.40 -39.72 -18.70
CA SER A 216 -45.19 -38.92 -18.58
C SER A 216 -45.54 -37.43 -18.40
N ILE A 217 -46.64 -36.97 -18.98
CA ILE A 217 -47.19 -35.61 -18.81
C ILE A 217 -47.61 -35.38 -17.35
N ARG A 218 -48.16 -36.40 -16.67
CA ARG A 218 -48.56 -36.30 -15.26
C ARG A 218 -47.37 -36.16 -14.31
N LYS A 219 -46.32 -36.97 -14.50
CA LYS A 219 -45.07 -36.90 -13.71
C LYS A 219 -44.31 -35.59 -13.93
N LEU A 220 -44.33 -35.07 -15.16
CA LEU A 220 -43.74 -33.77 -15.47
C LEU A 220 -44.54 -32.62 -14.86
N LYS A 221 -45.87 -32.74 -14.81
CA LYS A 221 -46.77 -31.76 -14.16
C LYS A 221 -46.60 -31.74 -12.64
N GLU A 222 -46.37 -32.89 -11.99
CA GLU A 222 -46.02 -32.98 -10.56
C GLU A 222 -44.60 -32.47 -10.25
N GLY A 223 -43.66 -32.56 -11.20
CA GLY A 223 -42.33 -31.95 -11.07
C GLY A 223 -42.31 -30.44 -11.37
N LEU A 224 -43.26 -29.95 -12.17
CA LEU A 224 -43.41 -28.54 -12.54
C LEU A 224 -44.24 -27.73 -11.54
N THR A 225 -45.09 -28.34 -10.72
CA THR A 225 -45.84 -27.65 -9.65
C THR A 225 -44.93 -26.92 -8.64
N PRO A 226 -43.88 -27.54 -8.07
CA PRO A 226 -42.94 -26.81 -7.21
C PRO A 226 -42.13 -25.78 -8.00
N MET A 227 -41.94 -25.98 -9.31
CA MET A 227 -41.27 -24.99 -10.17
C MET A 227 -42.15 -23.75 -10.38
N ASN A 228 -43.46 -23.92 -10.49
CA ASN A 228 -44.42 -22.83 -10.61
C ASN A 228 -44.48 -22.01 -9.31
N GLU A 229 -44.51 -22.67 -8.15
CA GLU A 229 -44.41 -22.02 -6.83
C GLU A 229 -43.11 -21.23 -6.68
N ASN A 230 -41.98 -21.78 -7.15
CA ASN A 230 -40.70 -21.08 -7.16
C ASN A 230 -40.70 -19.86 -8.09
N VAL A 231 -41.38 -19.93 -9.25
CA VAL A 231 -41.54 -18.78 -10.15
C VAL A 231 -42.44 -17.71 -9.54
N TYR A 232 -43.56 -18.09 -8.92
CA TYR A 232 -44.41 -17.15 -8.18
C TYR A 232 -43.68 -16.52 -6.99
N TYR A 233 -42.83 -17.29 -6.29
CA TYR A 233 -41.95 -16.78 -5.25
C TYR A 233 -40.90 -15.80 -5.80
N LEU A 234 -40.27 -16.10 -6.94
CA LEU A 234 -39.32 -15.18 -7.57
C LEU A 234 -40.00 -13.90 -8.05
N ILE A 235 -41.21 -14.00 -8.60
CA ILE A 235 -42.00 -12.83 -9.01
C ILE A 235 -42.41 -12.01 -7.79
N SER A 236 -42.79 -12.65 -6.68
CA SER A 236 -43.13 -11.93 -5.44
C SER A 236 -41.90 -11.23 -4.85
N GLN A 237 -40.75 -11.90 -4.81
CA GLN A 237 -39.48 -11.33 -4.38
C GLN A 237 -39.02 -10.18 -5.29
N LEU A 238 -39.23 -10.29 -6.60
CA LEU A 238 -38.92 -9.23 -7.55
C LEU A 238 -39.84 -8.02 -7.36
N ARG A 239 -41.15 -8.26 -7.14
CA ARG A 239 -42.11 -7.20 -6.85
C ARG A 239 -41.80 -6.52 -5.51
N GLU A 240 -41.42 -7.28 -4.49
CA GLU A 240 -41.00 -6.76 -3.19
C GLU A 240 -39.72 -5.92 -3.31
N LEU A 241 -38.73 -6.37 -4.08
CA LEU A 241 -37.51 -5.61 -4.32
C LEU A 241 -37.80 -4.32 -5.10
N VAL A 242 -38.66 -4.37 -6.12
CA VAL A 242 -39.09 -3.18 -6.87
C VAL A 242 -39.85 -2.21 -5.96
N ASP A 243 -40.70 -2.69 -5.06
CA ASP A 243 -41.40 -1.85 -4.08
C ASP A 243 -40.45 -1.25 -3.03
N GLN A 244 -39.45 -2.01 -2.59
CA GLN A 244 -38.41 -1.49 -1.68
C GLN A 244 -37.55 -0.42 -2.36
N VAL A 245 -37.23 -0.61 -3.65
CA VAL A 245 -36.47 0.38 -4.44
C VAL A 245 -37.31 1.62 -4.72
N SER A 246 -38.60 1.47 -5.06
CA SER A 246 -39.49 2.61 -5.29
C SER A 246 -39.70 3.42 -4.01
N ARG A 247 -39.87 2.75 -2.86
CA ARG A 247 -39.93 3.40 -1.54
C ARG A 247 -38.63 4.13 -1.22
N LEU A 248 -37.47 3.50 -1.46
CA LEU A 248 -36.18 4.16 -1.26
C LEU A 248 -36.06 5.41 -2.14
N THR A 249 -36.45 5.33 -3.41
CA THR A 249 -36.43 6.50 -4.31
C THR A 249 -37.38 7.61 -3.85
N HIS A 250 -38.57 7.28 -3.34
CA HIS A 250 -39.51 8.25 -2.78
C HIS A 250 -38.99 8.88 -1.48
N THR A 251 -38.40 8.09 -0.58
CA THR A 251 -37.78 8.63 0.64
C THR A 251 -36.58 9.51 0.35
N LEU A 252 -35.84 9.23 -0.72
CA LEU A 252 -34.71 10.05 -1.18
C LEU A 252 -35.12 11.34 -1.87
N THR A 253 -36.34 11.43 -2.41
CA THR A 253 -36.87 12.63 -3.05
C THR A 253 -37.67 13.52 -2.10
N GLU A 254 -38.31 12.94 -1.08
CA GLU A 254 -39.08 13.68 -0.06
C GLU A 254 -38.19 14.26 1.05
N ASP A 255 -37.16 13.53 1.52
CA ASP A 255 -36.13 14.13 2.35
C ASP A 255 -35.21 14.96 1.44
N GLN A 256 -35.13 16.27 1.67
CA GLN A 256 -34.14 17.16 1.05
C GLN A 256 -32.71 16.81 1.49
N MET A 257 -32.26 15.57 1.28
CA MET A 257 -30.85 15.27 1.16
C MET A 257 -30.41 15.87 -0.17
N HIS A 258 -30.15 17.18 -0.18
CA HIS A 258 -29.47 17.85 -1.27
C HIS A 258 -28.05 17.29 -1.34
N PHE A 259 -27.91 16.13 -1.98
CA PHE A 259 -26.67 15.72 -2.62
C PHE A 259 -26.40 16.79 -3.68
N ARG A 260 -25.67 17.85 -3.31
CA ARG A 260 -25.11 18.75 -4.32
C ARG A 260 -24.14 17.87 -5.11
N PRO A 261 -24.43 17.57 -6.39
CA PRO A 261 -23.52 16.76 -7.17
C PRO A 261 -22.16 17.45 -7.14
N THR A 262 -21.12 16.69 -6.81
CA THR A 262 -19.77 17.23 -6.80
C THR A 262 -19.48 17.80 -8.20
N ASN A 263 -18.66 18.85 -8.34
CA ASN A 263 -18.29 19.37 -9.66
C ASN A 263 -17.75 18.27 -10.60
N ARG A 264 -17.15 17.22 -10.02
CA ARG A 264 -16.73 16.00 -10.73
C ARG A 264 -17.90 15.17 -11.26
N ASP A 265 -18.99 15.05 -10.50
CA ASP A 265 -20.19 14.31 -10.89
C ASP A 265 -20.94 15.04 -12.00
N ILE A 266 -20.99 16.38 -11.94
CA ILE A 266 -21.54 17.23 -13.01
C ILE A 266 -20.72 17.04 -14.29
N TYR A 267 -19.40 17.12 -14.20
CA TYR A 267 -18.50 16.91 -15.34
C TYR A 267 -18.63 15.51 -15.95
N LEU A 268 -18.72 14.47 -15.11
CA LEU A 268 -18.92 13.09 -15.58
C LEU A 268 -20.29 12.95 -16.25
N HIS A 269 -21.34 13.55 -15.68
CA HIS A 269 -22.68 13.52 -16.26
C HIS A 269 -22.71 14.17 -17.65
N GLU A 270 -22.19 15.39 -17.79
CA GLU A 270 -22.09 16.08 -19.08
C GLU A 270 -21.32 15.26 -20.11
N LYS A 271 -20.18 14.67 -19.71
CA LYS A 271 -19.36 13.85 -20.60
C LYS A 271 -20.05 12.54 -20.99
N THR A 272 -20.77 11.91 -20.07
CA THR A 272 -21.56 10.70 -20.36
C THR A 272 -22.74 11.00 -21.27
N LEU A 273 -23.43 12.13 -21.09
CA LEU A 273 -24.50 12.57 -21.98
C LEU A 273 -23.98 12.87 -23.39
N ALA A 274 -22.84 13.56 -23.51
CA ALA A 274 -22.20 13.82 -24.80
C ALA A 274 -21.80 12.51 -25.51
N LEU A 275 -21.28 11.53 -24.76
CA LEU A 275 -20.95 10.20 -25.31
C LEU A 275 -22.21 9.44 -25.75
N ILE A 276 -23.28 9.45 -24.96
CA ILE A 276 -24.55 8.81 -25.32
C ILE A 276 -25.14 9.47 -26.58
N GLN A 277 -25.15 10.80 -26.66
CA GLN A 277 -25.59 11.53 -27.85
C GLN A 277 -24.73 11.23 -29.09
N SER A 278 -23.42 11.05 -28.91
CA SER A 278 -22.52 10.64 -29.99
C SER A 278 -22.80 9.21 -30.46
N LEU A 279 -23.20 8.30 -29.56
CA LEU A 279 -23.51 6.91 -29.89
C LEU A 279 -24.91 6.76 -30.51
N THR A 280 -25.89 7.56 -30.08
CA THR A 280 -27.23 7.56 -30.66
C THR A 280 -27.27 8.23 -32.03
N SER A 281 -26.50 9.30 -32.25
CA SER A 281 -26.36 9.92 -33.58
C SER A 281 -25.62 9.03 -34.58
N ARG A 282 -24.67 8.20 -34.11
CA ARG A 282 -23.96 7.21 -34.97
C ARG A 282 -24.81 6.01 -35.38
N ARG A 283 -25.97 5.79 -34.76
CA ARG A 283 -26.89 4.67 -35.04
C ARG A 283 -28.05 5.07 -35.95
N ALA A 284 -28.16 6.35 -36.29
CA ALA A 284 -29.21 6.93 -37.14
C ALA A 284 -28.75 7.25 -38.58
N ASN A 285 -27.49 6.96 -38.91
CA ASN A 285 -26.95 6.90 -40.28
C ASN A 285 -26.53 5.45 -40.58
#